data_AF-A0A961V1C3-F1
#
_entry.id   AF-A0A961V1C3-F1
#
_cell.length_a   1.000
_cell.length_b   1.000
_cell.length_c   1.000
_cell.angle_alpha   90.00
_cell.angle_beta   90.00
_cell.angle_gamma   90.00
#
_symmetry.space_group_name_H-M   'P 1'
#
loop_
_entity.id
_entity.type
_entity.pdbx_description
1 polymer ?
#
loop_
_entity_poly.entity_id
_entity_poly.type
_entity_poly.pdbx_seq_one_letter_code
_entity_poly.pdbx_strand_id
1 'polypeptide(L)'
;VLRLAEHQQIRNFLLLTHHVRVEPAMRAIASDPACRVDGFLAAGHVCTVMGFEEYFPIAAKYHVPIVVTGFEPLDILEGVYMTVRQLEEGRAEVENQYSRSVKREGNRPAQEIMAKVFRVTPRRWRGIGDIAESGLGLAQAYAAFDAETRFGPVAAGPEVETECISGLVLRGDRKPPDCPAFGTRCTPEHPLGVTMVSSEGACAAYYRYRGSPRPVLKAAS
;
A
#
# COMPACT_ATOMS: atom_id res chain seq x y z
N VAL A 1 -19.47 10.70 -0.41
CA VAL A 1 -20.59 9.88 -0.94
C VAL A 1 -21.49 9.35 0.16
N LEU A 2 -21.01 8.56 1.12
CA LEU A 2 -21.85 7.99 2.20
C LEU A 2 -22.71 9.02 2.95
N ARG A 3 -22.10 10.10 3.46
CA ARG A 3 -22.83 11.20 4.13
C ARG A 3 -23.89 11.86 3.25
N LEU A 4 -23.65 11.92 1.94
CA LEU A 4 -24.63 12.46 0.99
C LEU A 4 -25.79 11.49 0.79
N ALA A 5 -25.50 10.18 0.66
CA ALA A 5 -26.52 9.14 0.57
C ALA A 5 -27.41 9.10 1.82
N GLU A 6 -26.81 9.26 3.01
CA GLU A 6 -27.53 9.42 4.28
C GLU A 6 -28.42 10.66 4.28
N HIS A 7 -27.87 11.84 3.95
CA HIS A 7 -28.62 13.10 3.91
C HIS A 7 -29.77 13.07 2.89
N GLN A 8 -29.59 12.42 1.75
CA GLN A 8 -30.61 12.25 0.71
C GLN A 8 -31.51 11.03 0.94
N GLN A 9 -31.33 10.31 2.06
CA GLN A 9 -32.10 9.11 2.42
C GLN A 9 -32.12 8.03 1.33
N ILE A 10 -31.01 7.87 0.61
CA ILE A 10 -30.85 6.88 -0.46
C ILE A 10 -30.75 5.49 0.15
N ARG A 11 -31.72 4.61 -0.15
CA ARG A 11 -31.81 3.27 0.47
C ARG A 11 -31.26 2.13 -0.39
N ASN A 12 -30.96 2.40 -1.65
CA ASN A 12 -30.45 1.44 -2.63
C ASN A 12 -28.95 1.63 -2.91
N PHE A 13 -28.26 2.43 -2.09
CA PHE A 13 -26.81 2.56 -2.12
C PHE A 13 -26.21 1.68 -1.03
N LEU A 14 -25.24 0.83 -1.39
CA LEU A 14 -24.51 -0.03 -0.48
C LEU A 14 -23.04 0.00 -0.84
N LEU A 15 -22.18 -0.09 0.16
CA LEU A 15 -20.73 -0.10 0.01
C LEU A 15 -20.16 -1.41 0.56
N LEU A 16 -19.44 -2.14 -0.28
CA LEU A 16 -18.57 -3.22 0.15
C LEU A 16 -17.20 -2.62 0.49
N THR A 17 -16.84 -2.58 1.78
CA THR A 17 -15.61 -1.89 2.21
C THR A 17 -14.39 -2.82 2.16
N HIS A 18 -13.40 -2.43 1.36
CA HIS A 18 -12.08 -3.06 1.24
C HIS A 18 -10.94 -2.05 1.41
N HIS A 19 -11.17 -1.04 2.24
CA HIS A 19 -10.18 0.00 2.54
C HIS A 19 -9.10 -0.54 3.48
N VAL A 20 -7.88 -0.05 3.28
CA VAL A 20 -6.69 -0.44 4.00
C VAL A 20 -5.94 0.77 4.56
N ARG A 21 -5.11 0.54 5.58
CA ARG A 21 -4.25 1.54 6.22
C ARG A 21 -2.78 1.23 5.91
N VAL A 22 -2.01 2.27 5.56
CA VAL A 22 -0.62 2.13 5.14
C VAL A 22 0.33 1.91 6.31
N GLU A 23 0.17 2.66 7.41
CA GLU A 23 1.04 2.52 8.59
C GLU A 23 1.10 1.07 9.12
N PRO A 24 -0.02 0.34 9.32
CA PRO A 24 0.05 -1.02 9.83
C PRO A 24 0.78 -1.97 8.87
N ALA A 25 0.65 -1.75 7.56
CA ALA A 25 1.36 -2.54 6.55
C ALA A 25 2.87 -2.26 6.56
N MET A 26 3.28 -0.98 6.66
CA MET A 26 4.69 -0.60 6.81
C MET A 26 5.30 -1.22 8.07
N ARG A 27 4.59 -1.15 9.20
CA ARG A 27 5.00 -1.75 10.46
C ARG A 27 5.12 -3.27 10.37
N ALA A 28 4.18 -3.94 9.68
CA ALA A 28 4.22 -5.39 9.48
C ALA A 28 5.47 -5.80 8.67
N ILE A 29 5.77 -5.09 7.58
CA ILE A 29 6.97 -5.31 6.77
C ILE A 29 8.23 -5.06 7.60
N ALA A 30 8.33 -3.92 8.28
CA ALA A 30 9.50 -3.56 9.07
C ALA A 30 9.75 -4.50 10.27
N SER A 31 8.71 -5.17 10.77
CA SER A 31 8.82 -6.15 11.85
C SER A 31 9.24 -7.55 11.41
N ASP A 32 9.22 -7.85 10.10
CA ASP A 32 9.62 -9.14 9.57
C ASP A 32 11.15 -9.30 9.72
N PRO A 33 11.67 -10.34 10.40
CA PRO A 33 13.11 -10.57 10.50
C PRO A 33 13.81 -10.76 9.15
N ALA A 34 13.07 -11.13 8.09
CA ALA A 34 13.58 -11.25 6.73
C ALA A 34 13.50 -9.93 5.94
N CYS A 35 12.99 -8.84 6.54
CA CYS A 35 12.87 -7.54 5.89
C CYS A 35 14.23 -7.03 5.38
N ARG A 36 14.23 -6.57 4.14
CA ARG A 36 15.41 -5.99 3.46
C ARG A 36 15.27 -4.50 3.16
N VAL A 37 14.25 -3.86 3.73
CA VAL A 37 13.95 -2.45 3.46
C VAL A 37 14.76 -1.58 4.41
N ASP A 38 15.78 -0.93 3.86
CA ASP A 38 16.64 0.01 4.61
C ASP A 38 16.02 1.41 4.72
N GLY A 39 14.98 1.73 3.96
CA GLY A 39 14.33 3.03 4.00
C GLY A 39 13.00 3.05 3.26
N PHE A 40 12.07 3.89 3.70
CA PHE A 40 10.76 4.04 3.08
C PHE A 40 10.60 5.41 2.43
N LEU A 41 10.09 5.41 1.20
CA LEU A 41 9.49 6.59 0.59
C LEU A 41 7.98 6.55 0.84
N ALA A 42 7.50 7.37 1.76
CA ALA A 42 6.10 7.38 2.14
C ALA A 42 5.23 8.11 1.09
N ALA A 43 4.10 7.50 0.72
CA ALA A 43 3.25 7.97 -0.35
C ALA A 43 2.61 9.33 -0.04
N GLY A 44 2.99 10.36 -0.80
CA GLY A 44 2.55 11.75 -0.59
C GLY A 44 1.04 11.92 -0.47
N HIS A 45 0.24 11.32 -1.38
CA HIS A 45 -1.22 11.47 -1.35
C HIS A 45 -1.87 10.91 -0.07
N VAL A 46 -1.37 9.79 0.46
CA VAL A 46 -1.85 9.25 1.74
C VAL A 46 -1.48 10.21 2.87
N CYS A 47 -0.25 10.71 2.86
CA CYS A 47 0.25 11.63 3.87
C CYS A 47 -0.43 13.01 3.80
N THR A 48 -0.93 13.44 2.64
CA THR A 48 -1.75 14.67 2.54
C THR A 48 -3.02 14.56 3.39
N VAL A 49 -3.60 13.36 3.51
CA VAL A 49 -4.79 13.12 4.32
C VAL A 49 -4.41 12.78 5.75
N MET A 50 -3.55 11.79 5.96
CA MET A 50 -3.25 11.22 7.28
C MET A 50 -2.12 11.94 8.02
N GLY A 51 -1.35 12.78 7.33
CA GLY A 51 -0.10 13.29 7.84
C GLY A 51 0.97 12.21 7.86
N PHE A 52 2.00 12.41 8.68
CA PHE A 52 3.10 11.45 8.84
C PHE A 52 3.47 11.23 10.32
N GLU A 53 2.63 11.64 11.26
CA GLU A 53 2.90 11.46 12.70
C GLU A 53 2.98 9.98 13.10
N GLU A 54 2.16 9.12 12.50
CA GLU A 54 2.15 7.70 12.82
C GLU A 54 3.44 6.97 12.38
N TYR A 55 4.32 7.62 11.61
CA TYR A 55 5.58 7.04 11.15
C TYR A 55 6.74 7.22 12.13
N PHE A 56 6.69 8.20 13.04
CA PHE A 56 7.78 8.41 14.02
C PHE A 56 8.07 7.17 14.88
N PRO A 57 7.06 6.46 15.43
CA PRO A 57 7.31 5.22 16.17
C PRO A 57 7.93 4.10 15.32
N ILE A 58 7.61 4.03 14.02
CA ILE A 58 8.20 3.04 13.11
C ILE A 58 9.69 3.33 12.91
N ALA A 59 10.03 4.57 12.55
CA ALA A 59 11.40 4.99 12.34
C ALA A 59 12.26 4.77 13.59
N ALA A 60 11.75 5.16 14.77
CA ALA A 60 12.46 4.99 16.03
C ALA A 60 12.63 3.52 16.45
N LYS A 61 11.59 2.69 16.29
CA LYS A 61 11.61 1.29 16.73
C LYS A 61 12.47 0.39 15.84
N TYR A 62 12.36 0.55 14.52
CA TYR A 62 13.03 -0.30 13.55
C TYR A 62 14.30 0.32 12.97
N HIS A 63 14.64 1.53 13.41
CA HIS A 63 15.81 2.29 12.94
C HIS A 63 15.86 2.40 11.41
N VAL A 64 14.71 2.75 10.82
CA VAL A 64 14.53 2.87 9.36
C VAL A 64 14.10 4.29 9.00
N PRO A 65 14.86 5.04 8.17
CA PRO A 65 14.44 6.37 7.72
C PRO A 65 13.17 6.30 6.88
N ILE A 66 12.29 7.30 7.06
CA ILE A 66 11.04 7.42 6.31
C ILE A 66 10.95 8.83 5.74
N VAL A 67 10.95 8.96 4.41
CA VAL A 67 10.86 10.26 3.73
C VAL A 67 9.54 10.35 2.98
N VAL A 68 8.70 11.32 3.31
CA VAL A 68 7.47 11.59 2.56
C VAL A 68 7.81 12.27 1.25
N THR A 69 7.41 11.69 0.12
CA THR A 69 7.73 12.21 -1.22
C THR A 69 6.48 12.55 -2.03
N GLY A 70 6.65 13.49 -2.97
CA GLY A 70 5.71 13.68 -4.07
C GLY A 70 5.87 12.61 -5.15
N PHE A 71 5.35 12.91 -6.34
CA PHE A 71 5.32 11.99 -7.48
C PHE A 71 6.01 12.54 -8.73
N GLU A 72 6.49 13.79 -8.68
CA GLU A 72 7.32 14.31 -9.77
C GLU A 72 8.69 13.62 -9.72
N PRO A 73 9.38 13.45 -10.87
CA PRO A 73 10.69 12.81 -10.90
C PRO A 73 11.71 13.43 -9.93
N LEU A 74 11.68 14.76 -9.77
CA LEU A 74 12.55 15.47 -8.83
C LEU A 74 12.18 15.21 -7.37
N ASP A 75 10.89 15.02 -7.05
CA ASP A 75 10.46 14.69 -5.69
C ASP A 75 11.01 13.32 -5.26
N ILE A 76 10.91 12.35 -6.17
CA ILE A 76 11.39 11.00 -5.93
C ILE A 76 12.92 11.02 -5.81
N LEU A 77 13.62 11.73 -6.70
CA LEU A 77 15.08 11.83 -6.65
C LEU A 77 15.57 12.46 -5.36
N GLU A 78 14.97 13.56 -4.93
CA GLU A 78 15.31 14.23 -3.68
C GLU A 78 14.96 13.35 -2.46
N GLY A 79 13.81 12.68 -2.48
CA GLY A 79 13.44 11.74 -1.42
C GLY A 79 14.41 10.57 -1.27
N VAL A 80 14.88 10.00 -2.39
CA VAL A 80 15.95 8.98 -2.38
C VAL A 80 17.23 9.56 -1.81
N TYR A 81 17.65 10.75 -2.25
CA TYR A 81 18.85 11.42 -1.74
C TYR A 81 18.77 11.65 -0.22
N MET A 82 17.67 12.19 0.28
CA MET A 82 17.44 12.41 1.71
C MET A 82 17.51 11.11 2.51
N THR A 83 16.91 10.03 1.98
CA THR A 83 16.94 8.70 2.61
C THR A 83 18.36 8.14 2.68
N VAL A 84 19.09 8.15 1.56
CA VAL A 84 20.47 7.65 1.50
C VAL A 84 21.39 8.46 2.41
N ARG A 85 21.25 9.79 2.44
CA ARG A 85 22.04 10.64 3.34
C ARG A 85 21.83 10.27 4.81
N GLN A 86 20.58 10.01 5.23
CA GLN A 86 20.32 9.55 6.60
C GLN A 86 21.01 8.22 6.89
N LEU A 87 20.98 7.27 5.95
CA LEU A 87 21.66 5.97 6.10
C LEU A 87 23.17 6.12 6.26
N GLU A 88 23.82 6.95 5.43
CA GLU A 88 25.26 7.24 5.53
C GLU A 88 25.63 7.95 6.84
N GLU A 89 24.71 8.77 7.38
CA GLU A 89 24.87 9.46 8.67
C GLU A 89 24.51 8.57 9.88
N GLY A 90 24.00 7.36 9.69
CA GLY A 90 23.49 6.50 10.76
C GLY A 90 22.25 7.05 11.47
N ARG A 91 21.45 7.88 10.77
CA ARG A 91 20.20 8.45 11.25
C ARG A 91 18.99 7.66 10.73
N ALA A 92 17.91 7.70 11.48
CA ALA A 92 16.62 7.09 11.12
C ALA A 92 15.47 7.98 11.60
N GLU A 93 15.22 9.05 10.85
CA GLU A 93 14.21 10.07 11.14
C GLU A 93 13.10 10.07 10.08
N VAL A 94 11.98 10.71 10.44
CA VAL A 94 10.89 10.99 9.51
C VAL A 94 11.06 12.39 8.94
N GLU A 95 11.32 12.51 7.64
CA GLU A 95 11.47 13.78 6.93
C GLU A 95 10.36 13.97 5.89
N ASN A 96 10.05 15.22 5.54
CA ASN A 96 8.99 15.55 4.59
C ASN A 96 9.53 16.36 3.41
N GLN A 97 9.86 15.66 2.32
CA GLN A 97 10.23 16.29 1.06
C GLN A 97 9.02 16.96 0.40
N TYR A 98 7.81 16.39 0.56
CA TYR A 98 6.58 16.87 -0.05
C TYR A 98 5.87 17.99 0.74
N SER A 99 6.64 18.88 1.38
CA SER A 99 6.17 19.94 2.28
C SER A 99 5.17 20.92 1.66
N ARG A 100 5.18 21.07 0.34
CA ARG A 100 4.20 21.90 -0.41
C ARG A 100 2.77 21.36 -0.38
N SER A 101 2.57 20.09 -0.03
CA SER A 101 1.26 19.45 -0.03
C SER A 101 0.96 18.68 1.25
N VAL A 102 1.98 18.24 1.97
CA VAL A 102 1.83 17.43 3.19
C VAL A 102 2.18 18.24 4.42
N LYS A 103 1.23 18.31 5.35
CA LYS A 103 1.45 18.79 6.72
C LYS A 103 1.68 17.61 7.66
N ARG A 104 2.39 17.84 8.76
CA ARG A 104 2.68 16.82 9.78
C ARG A 104 1.42 16.12 10.25
N GLU A 105 0.42 16.91 10.63
CA GLU A 105 -0.87 16.48 11.13
C GLU A 105 -1.84 15.99 10.04
N GLY A 106 -1.50 16.19 8.76
CA GLY A 106 -2.38 15.89 7.63
C GLY A 106 -3.58 16.84 7.50
N ASN A 107 -4.69 16.30 6.99
CA ASN A 107 -5.94 17.01 6.82
C ASN A 107 -6.92 16.65 7.95
N ARG A 108 -6.93 17.46 9.01
CA ARG A 108 -7.80 17.25 10.19
C ARG A 108 -9.29 17.11 9.82
N PRO A 109 -9.90 17.99 9.01
CA PRO A 109 -11.29 17.80 8.57
C PRO A 109 -11.57 16.45 7.89
N ALA A 110 -10.67 15.98 7.03
CA ALA A 110 -10.82 14.70 6.36
C ALA A 110 -10.72 13.52 7.35
N GLN A 111 -9.72 13.57 8.26
CA GLN A 111 -9.55 12.56 9.31
C GLN A 111 -10.78 12.46 10.23
N GLU A 112 -11.36 13.60 10.62
CA GLU A 112 -12.59 13.64 11.43
C GLU A 112 -13.79 13.01 10.71
N ILE A 113 -13.93 13.23 9.40
CA ILE A 113 -14.97 12.59 8.59
C ILE A 113 -14.72 11.08 8.52
N MET A 114 -13.48 10.66 8.27
CA MET A 114 -13.11 9.25 8.23
C MET A 114 -13.41 8.55 9.56
N ALA A 115 -13.08 9.17 10.69
CA ALA A 115 -13.34 8.63 12.02
C ALA A 115 -14.84 8.49 12.35
N LYS A 116 -15.70 9.32 11.74
CA LYS A 116 -17.17 9.20 11.87
C LYS A 116 -17.73 8.05 11.02
N VAL A 117 -17.16 7.85 9.83
CA VAL A 117 -17.70 6.92 8.83
C VAL A 117 -17.14 5.51 9.01
N PHE A 118 -15.89 5.39 9.43
CA PHE A 118 -15.17 4.12 9.48
C PHE A 118 -14.69 3.78 10.89
N ARG A 119 -14.55 2.48 11.14
CA ARG A 119 -13.86 1.91 12.29
C ARG A 119 -12.67 1.08 11.82
N VAL A 120 -11.62 1.06 12.63
CA VAL A 120 -10.45 0.21 12.39
C VAL A 120 -10.83 -1.25 12.57
N THR A 121 -10.37 -2.11 11.66
CA THR A 121 -10.63 -3.55 11.63
C THR A 121 -9.36 -4.31 11.22
N PRO A 122 -9.22 -5.59 11.58
CA PRO A 122 -8.19 -6.42 10.96
C PRO A 122 -8.46 -6.60 9.45
N ARG A 123 -7.40 -6.81 8.67
CA ARG A 123 -7.53 -7.10 7.24
C ARG A 123 -6.51 -8.12 6.78
N ARG A 124 -6.96 -9.04 5.93
CA ARG A 124 -6.06 -9.87 5.11
C ARG A 124 -5.54 -9.06 3.93
N TRP A 125 -4.23 -8.94 3.82
CA TRP A 125 -3.52 -8.38 2.68
C TRP A 125 -3.04 -9.52 1.79
N ARG A 126 -3.49 -9.54 0.54
CA ARG A 126 -3.14 -10.62 -0.38
C ARG A 126 -1.62 -10.68 -0.59
N GLY A 127 -1.01 -11.81 -0.23
CA GLY A 127 0.42 -12.04 -0.34
C GLY A 127 1.28 -11.53 0.82
N ILE A 128 0.68 -10.87 1.83
CA ILE A 128 1.35 -10.48 3.07
C ILE A 128 0.75 -11.25 4.26
N GLY A 129 -0.58 -11.42 4.28
CA GLY A 129 -1.30 -12.14 5.34
C GLY A 129 -2.22 -11.22 6.15
N ASP A 130 -2.69 -11.71 7.29
CA ASP A 130 -3.55 -10.94 8.20
C ASP A 130 -2.73 -9.89 8.96
N ILE A 131 -3.12 -8.63 8.83
CA ILE A 131 -2.50 -7.52 9.57
C ILE A 131 -3.57 -6.90 10.47
N ALA A 132 -3.28 -6.90 11.77
CA ALA A 132 -4.13 -6.27 12.77
C ALA A 132 -4.29 -4.78 12.48
N GLU A 133 -5.49 -4.24 12.73
CA GLU A 133 -5.77 -2.80 12.65
C GLU A 133 -5.48 -2.16 11.28
N SER A 134 -5.36 -2.96 10.22
CA SER A 134 -4.94 -2.52 8.89
C SER A 134 -6.10 -2.25 7.92
N GLY A 135 -7.33 -2.53 8.33
CA GLY A 135 -8.55 -2.32 7.54
C GLY A 135 -9.40 -1.18 8.07
N LEU A 136 -10.26 -0.64 7.20
CA LEU A 136 -11.34 0.26 7.58
C LEU A 136 -12.68 -0.36 7.15
N GLY A 137 -13.53 -0.65 8.14
CA GLY A 137 -14.91 -1.08 7.94
C GLY A 137 -15.88 0.04 8.28
N LEU A 138 -17.14 -0.05 7.85
CA LEU A 138 -18.14 0.97 8.21
C LEU A 138 -18.42 0.98 9.72
N ALA A 139 -18.54 2.18 10.28
CA ALA A 139 -18.96 2.38 11.65
C ALA A 139 -20.44 1.98 11.82
N GLN A 140 -20.85 1.65 13.05
CA GLN A 140 -22.23 1.18 13.33
C GLN A 140 -23.30 2.18 12.87
N ALA A 141 -23.03 3.48 12.96
CA ALA A 141 -23.92 4.54 12.48
C ALA A 141 -24.23 4.44 10.98
N TYR A 142 -23.32 3.85 10.19
CA TYR A 142 -23.47 3.67 8.74
C TYR A 142 -23.76 2.21 8.35
N ALA A 143 -24.15 1.34 9.29
CA ALA A 143 -24.42 -0.08 9.03
C ALA A 143 -25.52 -0.31 7.98
N ALA A 144 -26.46 0.63 7.83
CA ALA A 144 -27.50 0.57 6.79
C ALA A 144 -26.94 0.60 5.35
N PHE A 145 -25.73 1.13 5.18
CA PHE A 145 -25.02 1.19 3.91
C PHE A 145 -24.03 0.04 3.71
N ASP A 146 -23.87 -0.85 4.69
CA ASP A 146 -22.89 -1.92 4.62
C ASP A 146 -23.44 -3.12 3.84
N ALA A 147 -22.79 -3.42 2.71
CA ALA A 147 -23.16 -4.55 1.87
C ALA A 147 -23.02 -5.89 2.61
N GLU A 148 -22.01 -6.04 3.48
CA GLU A 148 -21.78 -7.30 4.20
C GLU A 148 -22.83 -7.52 5.31
N THR A 149 -23.26 -6.44 5.96
CA THR A 149 -24.37 -6.50 6.92
C THR A 149 -25.67 -6.93 6.23
N ARG A 150 -25.92 -6.50 4.98
CA ARG A 150 -27.16 -6.81 4.25
C ARG A 150 -27.16 -8.19 3.60
N PHE A 151 -26.05 -8.58 2.97
CA PHE A 151 -25.98 -9.78 2.14
C PHE A 151 -25.18 -10.91 2.75
N GLY A 152 -24.60 -10.70 3.93
CA GLY A 152 -23.65 -11.61 4.56
C GLY A 152 -22.21 -11.31 4.17
N PRO A 153 -21.24 -11.83 4.94
CA PRO A 153 -19.82 -11.63 4.68
C PRO A 153 -19.41 -12.25 3.35
N VAL A 154 -18.51 -11.59 2.63
CA VAL A 154 -17.91 -12.18 1.43
C VAL A 154 -16.99 -13.32 1.87
N ALA A 155 -17.39 -14.56 1.60
CA ALA A 155 -16.52 -15.70 1.83
C ALA A 155 -15.26 -15.56 0.97
N ALA A 156 -14.09 -15.57 1.61
CA ALA A 156 -12.84 -15.71 0.88
C ALA A 156 -12.87 -17.07 0.16
N GLY A 157 -12.76 -17.05 -1.18
CA GLY A 157 -12.51 -18.28 -1.93
C GLY A 157 -11.20 -18.93 -1.49
N PRO A 158 -10.99 -20.22 -1.80
CA PRO A 158 -9.73 -20.87 -1.50
C PRO A 158 -8.58 -20.08 -2.12
N GLU A 159 -7.54 -19.82 -1.34
CA GLU A 159 -6.29 -19.28 -1.87
C GLU A 159 -5.69 -20.38 -2.76
N VAL A 160 -5.84 -20.20 -4.08
CA VAL A 160 -5.25 -21.11 -5.05
C VAL A 160 -3.74 -20.91 -4.98
N GLU A 161 -3.00 -21.96 -4.68
CA GLU A 161 -1.55 -21.95 -4.87
C GLU A 161 -1.26 -21.64 -6.33
N THR A 162 -0.61 -20.52 -6.57
CA THR A 162 -0.21 -20.11 -7.91
C THR A 162 1.30 -19.96 -7.93
N GLU A 163 1.89 -20.11 -9.10
CA GLU A 163 3.30 -19.74 -9.34
C GLU A 163 3.57 -18.23 -9.16
N CYS A 164 2.54 -17.42 -8.88
CA CYS A 164 2.66 -15.99 -8.73
C CYS A 164 3.34 -15.63 -7.41
N ILE A 165 4.47 -14.94 -7.50
CA ILE A 165 5.20 -14.44 -6.33
C ILE A 165 4.84 -13.00 -5.95
N SER A 166 3.64 -12.50 -6.29
CA SER A 166 3.28 -11.09 -6.06
C SER A 166 3.39 -10.66 -4.61
N GLY A 167 3.18 -11.58 -3.65
CA GLY A 167 3.37 -11.30 -2.22
C GLY A 167 4.83 -11.00 -1.85
N LEU A 168 5.80 -11.68 -2.48
CA LEU A 168 7.23 -11.39 -2.31
C LEU A 168 7.61 -10.07 -2.99
N VAL A 169 6.96 -9.73 -4.10
CA VAL A 169 7.15 -8.43 -4.76
C VAL A 169 6.61 -7.28 -3.90
N LEU A 170 5.42 -7.45 -3.30
CA LEU A 170 4.81 -6.44 -2.42
C LEU A 170 5.61 -6.18 -1.15
N ARG A 171 6.33 -7.18 -0.64
CA ARG A 171 7.23 -7.05 0.52
C ARG A 171 8.60 -6.45 0.17
N GLY A 172 8.93 -6.35 -1.12
CA GLY A 172 10.24 -5.88 -1.57
C GLY A 172 11.33 -6.97 -1.62
N ASP A 173 10.98 -8.23 -1.37
CA ASP A 173 11.92 -9.36 -1.33
C ASP A 173 12.45 -9.72 -2.73
N ARG A 174 11.58 -9.59 -3.73
CA ARG A 174 11.80 -9.96 -5.14
C ARG A 174 11.32 -8.86 -6.07
N LYS A 175 11.92 -8.75 -7.25
CA LYS A 175 11.46 -7.86 -8.32
C LYS A 175 10.51 -8.62 -9.25
N PRO A 176 9.61 -7.93 -9.99
CA PRO A 176 8.73 -8.60 -10.95
C PRO A 176 9.42 -9.55 -11.93
N PRO A 177 10.61 -9.25 -12.49
CA PRO A 177 11.33 -10.18 -13.38
C PRO A 177 11.84 -11.47 -12.71
N ASP A 178 11.88 -11.53 -11.38
CA ASP A 178 12.24 -12.76 -10.65
C ASP A 178 11.07 -13.78 -10.64
N CYS A 179 9.88 -13.37 -11.08
CA CYS A 179 8.70 -14.23 -11.19
C CYS A 179 8.76 -15.05 -12.49
N PRO A 180 8.65 -16.39 -12.46
CA PRO A 180 8.74 -17.22 -13.66
C PRO A 180 7.62 -16.97 -14.67
N ALA A 181 6.46 -16.49 -14.21
CA ALA A 181 5.33 -16.18 -15.08
C ALA A 181 5.36 -14.75 -15.66
N PHE A 182 6.22 -13.86 -15.16
CA PHE A 182 6.17 -12.45 -15.51
C PHE A 182 6.49 -12.19 -16.99
N GLY A 183 5.57 -11.50 -17.67
CA GLY A 183 5.73 -11.12 -19.07
C GLY A 183 5.63 -12.28 -20.07
N THR A 184 5.27 -13.48 -19.59
CA THR A 184 4.99 -14.66 -20.41
C THR A 184 3.54 -15.08 -20.20
N ARG A 185 3.25 -15.91 -19.19
CA ARG A 185 1.89 -16.33 -18.82
C ARG A 185 1.13 -15.25 -18.04
N CYS A 186 1.84 -14.36 -17.36
CA CYS A 186 1.27 -13.24 -16.62
C CYS A 186 1.54 -11.94 -17.38
N THR A 187 0.52 -11.41 -18.04
CA THR A 187 0.53 -10.12 -18.74
C THR A 187 -0.64 -9.25 -18.28
N PRO A 188 -0.72 -7.95 -18.63
CA PRO A 188 -1.89 -7.14 -18.32
C PRO A 188 -3.21 -7.72 -18.88
N GLU A 189 -3.17 -8.37 -20.04
CA GLU A 189 -4.33 -9.03 -20.67
C GLU A 189 -4.68 -10.36 -20.00
N HIS A 190 -3.67 -11.08 -19.47
CA HIS A 190 -3.83 -12.37 -18.78
C HIS A 190 -3.13 -12.33 -17.41
N PRO A 191 -3.66 -11.59 -16.43
CA PRO A 191 -2.96 -11.39 -15.16
C PRO A 191 -3.14 -12.58 -14.22
N LEU A 192 -2.03 -13.11 -13.71
CA LEU A 192 -2.07 -14.16 -12.67
C LEU A 192 -2.13 -13.61 -11.24
N GLY A 193 -1.66 -12.38 -11.03
CA GLY A 193 -1.53 -11.76 -9.71
C GLY A 193 -2.01 -10.32 -9.66
N VAL A 194 -2.42 -9.85 -8.48
CA VAL A 194 -3.00 -8.51 -8.28
C VAL A 194 -2.10 -7.36 -8.69
N THR A 195 -0.78 -7.56 -8.59
CA THR A 195 0.23 -6.58 -9.00
C THR A 195 0.36 -6.44 -10.51
N MET A 196 -0.25 -7.33 -11.31
CA MET A 196 -0.37 -7.21 -12.77
C MET A 196 -1.75 -6.68 -13.20
N VAL A 197 -2.79 -6.86 -12.37
CA VAL A 197 -4.15 -6.38 -12.67
C VAL A 197 -4.24 -4.85 -12.51
N SER A 198 -3.66 -4.30 -11.45
CA SER A 198 -3.74 -2.86 -11.18
C SER A 198 -2.74 -2.07 -12.03
N SER A 199 -3.17 -0.93 -12.56
CA SER A 199 -2.28 0.05 -13.21
C SER A 199 -1.24 0.64 -12.25
N GLU A 200 -1.50 0.60 -10.95
CA GLU A 200 -0.57 1.00 -9.88
C GLU A 200 0.30 -0.17 -9.40
N GLY A 201 0.04 -1.38 -9.90
CA GLY A 201 0.75 -2.59 -9.49
C GLY A 201 2.19 -2.62 -9.99
N ALA A 202 3.12 -3.03 -9.14
CA ALA A 202 4.54 -3.09 -9.46
C ALA A 202 4.85 -3.95 -10.71
N CYS A 203 4.13 -5.07 -10.91
CA CYS A 203 4.34 -5.92 -12.09
C CYS A 203 3.83 -5.23 -13.35
N ALA A 204 2.63 -4.64 -13.33
CA ALA A 204 2.10 -3.90 -14.48
C ALA A 204 3.03 -2.73 -14.88
N ALA A 205 3.54 -1.99 -13.90
CA ALA A 205 4.49 -0.90 -14.14
C ALA A 205 5.81 -1.40 -14.75
N TYR A 206 6.40 -2.48 -14.21
CA TYR A 206 7.59 -3.09 -14.79
C TYR A 206 7.36 -3.54 -16.24
N TYR A 207 6.24 -4.21 -16.50
CA TYR A 207 5.91 -4.71 -17.83
C TYR A 207 5.80 -3.57 -18.84
N ARG A 208 5.10 -2.48 -18.47
CA ARG A 208 4.87 -1.31 -19.32
C ARG A 208 6.15 -0.54 -19.65
N TYR A 209 7.03 -0.33 -18.66
CA TYR A 209 8.15 0.61 -18.81
C TYR A 209 9.52 -0.04 -18.99
N ARG A 210 9.70 -1.31 -18.62
CA ARG A 210 10.98 -2.03 -18.78
C ARG A 210 10.95 -3.15 -19.82
N GLY A 211 9.77 -3.51 -20.34
CA GLY A 211 9.58 -4.61 -21.28
C GLY A 211 9.74 -6.00 -20.64
N SER A 212 9.31 -7.06 -21.33
CA SER A 212 9.56 -8.44 -20.89
C SER A 212 11.06 -8.71 -20.77
N PRO A 213 11.50 -9.49 -19.76
CA PRO A 213 12.91 -9.83 -19.61
C PRO A 213 13.43 -10.43 -20.92
N ARG A 214 14.45 -9.79 -21.52
CA ARG A 214 15.23 -10.45 -22.58
C ARG A 214 15.88 -11.67 -21.95
N PRO A 215 15.81 -12.87 -22.57
CA PRO A 215 16.50 -14.03 -22.04
C PRO A 215 17.97 -13.67 -21.85
N VAL A 216 18.48 -13.85 -20.63
CA VAL A 216 19.91 -13.75 -20.35
C VAL A 216 20.58 -14.79 -21.25
N LEU A 217 21.33 -14.33 -22.26
CA LEU A 217 22.23 -15.20 -23.01
C LEU A 217 23.14 -15.87 -21.99
N LYS A 218 22.92 -17.16 -21.73
CA LYS A 218 23.91 -17.98 -21.03
C LYS A 218 25.18 -17.87 -21.85
N ALA A 219 26.23 -17.28 -21.28
CA ALA A 219 27.55 -17.34 -21.86
C ALA A 219 27.88 -18.82 -22.08
N ALA A 220 28.09 -19.20 -23.34
CA ALA A 220 28.57 -20.52 -23.68
C ALA A 220 29.91 -20.72 -22.97
N SER A 221 30.01 -21.82 -22.22
CA SER A 221 31.25 -22.32 -21.62
C SER A 221 32.13 -22.91 -22.70
#